data_AF-V5FUG9-F1
#
_entry.id   AF-V5FUG9-F1
#
_cell.length_a   1.000
_cell.length_b   1.000
_cell.length_c   1.000
_cell.angle_alpha   90.00
_cell.angle_beta   90.00
_cell.angle_gamma   90.00
#
_symmetry.space_group_name_H-M   'P 1'
#
loop_
_entity.id
_entity.type
_entity.pdbx_description
1 polymer ?
#
loop_
_entity_poly.entity_id
_entity_poly.type
_entity_poly.pdbx_seq_one_letter_code
_entity_poly.pdbx_strand_id
1 'polypeptide(L)'
;RQADQLIATQKPRAEVYAAMAESLGRAWKDINSTLELRKQILDLNVQYHTKAQEFFEKMDALEASCTDTVLPIEIGAVKGFLTTIHELRRALLESLMGALQAGNSLLGKLKELGAEGTLDSRPDRIRSSVNRAISQVQGW
;
A
#
# COMPACT_ATOMS: atom_id res chain seq x y z
N ARG A 1 -47.23 13.79 -16.01
CA ARG A 1 -48.53 13.29 -15.51
C ARG A 1 -49.07 12.08 -16.29
N GLN A 2 -48.91 11.96 -17.61
CA GLN A 2 -49.27 10.72 -18.36
C GLN A 2 -48.23 9.59 -18.19
N ALA A 3 -46.94 9.94 -18.06
CA ALA A 3 -45.86 8.98 -17.78
C ALA A 3 -46.02 8.29 -16.41
N ASP A 4 -46.44 9.04 -15.39
CA ASP A 4 -46.63 8.53 -14.02
C ASP A 4 -47.79 7.51 -13.95
N GLN A 5 -48.84 7.70 -14.75
CA GLN A 5 -49.97 6.76 -14.86
C GLN A 5 -49.61 5.49 -15.66
N LEU A 6 -48.69 5.58 -16.62
CA LEU A 6 -48.18 4.43 -17.37
C LEU A 6 -47.28 3.52 -16.52
N ILE A 7 -46.49 4.09 -15.60
CA ILE A 7 -45.68 3.33 -14.65
C ILE A 7 -46.56 2.62 -13.62
N ALA A 8 -47.65 3.27 -13.17
CA ALA A 8 -48.58 2.70 -12.19
C ALA A 8 -49.45 1.54 -12.74
N THR A 9 -49.61 1.42 -14.06
CA THR A 9 -50.47 0.42 -14.72
C THR A 9 -49.72 -0.72 -15.40
N GLN A 10 -48.41 -0.58 -15.64
CA GLN A 10 -47.59 -1.70 -16.08
C GLN A 10 -47.29 -2.61 -14.88
N LYS A 11 -47.89 -3.82 -14.85
CA LYS A 11 -47.33 -4.93 -14.07
C LYS A 11 -45.90 -5.12 -14.56
N PRO A 12 -44.85 -4.82 -13.76
CA PRO A 12 -43.50 -4.99 -14.24
C PRO A 12 -43.30 -6.46 -14.54
N ARG A 13 -42.92 -6.79 -15.77
CA ARG A 13 -42.71 -8.18 -16.18
C ARG A 13 -41.65 -8.78 -15.28
N ALA A 14 -41.82 -10.03 -14.83
CA ALA A 14 -40.85 -10.73 -13.98
C ALA A 14 -39.41 -10.65 -14.54
N GLU A 15 -39.28 -10.58 -15.86
CA GLU A 15 -38.05 -10.33 -16.62
C GLU A 15 -37.33 -9.03 -16.22
N VAL A 16 -38.05 -7.93 -15.98
CA VAL A 16 -37.48 -6.64 -15.56
C VAL A 16 -36.91 -6.76 -14.14
N TYR A 17 -37.63 -7.41 -13.23
CA TYR A 17 -37.13 -7.67 -11.87
C TYR A 17 -35.92 -8.59 -11.87
N ALA A 18 -35.90 -9.62 -12.72
CA ALA A 18 -34.75 -10.50 -12.88
C ALA A 18 -33.53 -9.73 -13.41
N ALA A 19 -33.70 -8.90 -14.45
CA ALA A 19 -32.63 -8.06 -15.00
C ALA A 19 -32.11 -7.02 -13.99
N MET A 20 -33.01 -6.42 -13.19
CA MET A 20 -32.63 -5.51 -12.11
C MET A 20 -31.86 -6.23 -11.00
N ALA A 21 -32.31 -7.42 -10.58
CA ALA A 21 -31.61 -8.22 -9.59
C ALA A 21 -30.23 -8.66 -10.07
N GLU A 22 -30.11 -9.04 -11.35
CA GLU A 22 -28.82 -9.36 -11.96
C GLU A 22 -27.90 -8.14 -12.01
N SER A 23 -28.40 -6.98 -12.42
CA SER A 23 -27.64 -5.73 -12.44
C SER A 23 -27.15 -5.33 -11.05
N LEU A 24 -28.02 -5.43 -10.04
CA LEU A 24 -27.64 -5.17 -8.64
C LEU A 24 -26.61 -6.18 -8.14
N GLY A 25 -26.76 -7.46 -8.49
CA GLY A 25 -25.79 -8.50 -8.15
C GLY A 25 -24.41 -8.25 -8.74
N ARG A 26 -24.35 -7.80 -10.01
CA ARG A 26 -23.10 -7.40 -10.67
C ARG A 26 -22.48 -6.18 -9.96
N ALA A 27 -23.26 -5.13 -9.74
CA ALA A 27 -22.79 -3.92 -9.04
C ALA A 27 -22.25 -4.24 -7.63
N TRP A 28 -22.94 -5.11 -6.88
CA TRP A 28 -22.48 -5.56 -5.57
C TRP A 28 -21.14 -6.30 -5.63
N LYS A 29 -20.98 -7.19 -6.62
CA LYS A 29 -19.72 -7.93 -6.84
C LYS A 29 -18.57 -6.97 -7.16
N ASP A 30 -18.82 -5.96 -7.98
CA ASP A 30 -17.81 -4.96 -8.37
C ASP A 30 -17.39 -4.11 -7.17
N ILE A 31 -18.35 -3.67 -6.35
CA ILE A 31 -18.09 -2.95 -5.10
C ILE A 31 -17.24 -3.82 -4.16
N ASN A 32 -17.62 -5.08 -3.95
CA ASN A 32 -16.88 -5.97 -3.06
C ASN A 32 -15.44 -6.20 -3.55
N SER A 33 -15.26 -6.39 -4.86
CA SER A 33 -13.93 -6.56 -5.47
C SER A 33 -13.06 -5.31 -5.28
N THR A 34 -13.65 -4.12 -5.43
CA THR A 34 -12.98 -2.84 -5.20
C THR A 34 -12.57 -2.66 -3.73
N LEU A 35 -13.44 -3.05 -2.79
CA LEU A 35 -13.16 -2.95 -1.36
C LEU A 35 -12.03 -3.90 -0.95
N GLU A 36 -12.02 -5.13 -1.45
CA GLU A 36 -10.94 -6.08 -1.18
C GLU A 36 -9.60 -5.61 -1.76
N LEU A 37 -9.59 -5.07 -2.98
CA LEU A 37 -8.40 -4.47 -3.56
C LEU A 37 -7.88 -3.30 -2.70
N ARG A 38 -8.77 -2.40 -2.26
CA ARG A 38 -8.40 -1.27 -1.41
C ARG A 38 -7.82 -1.75 -0.08
N LYS A 39 -8.42 -2.76 0.53
CA LYS A 39 -7.93 -3.37 1.77
C LYS A 39 -6.52 -3.94 1.58
N GLN A 40 -6.27 -4.67 0.49
CA GLN A 40 -4.93 -5.21 0.19
C GLN A 40 -3.89 -4.11 0.03
N ILE A 41 -4.21 -3.04 -0.71
CA ILE A 41 -3.28 -1.92 -0.89
C ILE A 41 -2.98 -1.24 0.45
N LEU A 42 -4.00 -1.03 1.30
CA LEU A 42 -3.81 -0.44 2.63
C LEU A 42 -2.94 -1.32 3.54
N ASP A 43 -3.14 -2.63 3.52
CA ASP A 43 -2.34 -3.59 4.29
C ASP A 43 -0.86 -3.53 3.87
N LEU A 44 -0.59 -3.57 2.55
CA LEU A 44 0.75 -3.38 1.98
C LEU A 44 1.36 -2.02 2.36
N ASN A 45 0.54 -0.97 2.39
CA ASN A 45 0.98 0.38 2.75
C ASN A 45 1.42 0.47 4.22
N VAL A 46 0.61 -0.07 5.13
CA VAL A 46 0.96 -0.16 6.55
C VAL A 46 2.22 -0.98 6.75
N GLN A 47 2.30 -2.17 6.13
CA GLN A 47 3.49 -3.02 6.23
C GLN A 47 4.75 -2.31 5.76
N TYR A 48 4.69 -1.66 4.60
CA TYR A 48 5.81 -0.90 4.05
C TYR A 48 6.25 0.22 5.01
N HIS A 49 5.33 1.05 5.50
CA HIS A 49 5.68 2.17 6.38
C HIS A 49 6.18 1.70 7.75
N THR A 50 5.66 0.61 8.29
CA THR A 50 6.21 0.00 9.52
C THR A 50 7.65 -0.46 9.30
N LYS A 51 7.93 -1.15 8.20
CA LYS A 51 9.29 -1.60 7.88
C LYS A 51 10.24 -0.44 7.59
N ALA A 52 9.74 0.63 6.96
CA ALA A 52 10.51 1.82 6.71
C ALA A 52 10.88 2.56 8.01
N GLN A 53 9.93 2.64 8.95
CA GLN A 53 10.20 3.18 10.27
C GLN A 53 11.24 2.33 11.03
N GLU A 54 11.11 1.01 11.03
CA GLU A 54 12.11 0.11 11.63
C GLU A 54 13.52 0.38 11.05
N PHE A 55 13.65 0.58 9.73
CA PHE A 55 14.91 0.92 9.11
C PHE A 55 15.49 2.24 9.62
N PHE A 56 14.70 3.30 9.70
CA PHE A 56 15.15 4.58 10.20
C PHE A 56 15.57 4.51 11.67
N GLU A 57 14.83 3.78 12.51
CA GLU A 57 15.21 3.56 13.90
C GLU A 57 16.57 2.84 14.03
N LYS A 58 16.86 1.88 13.16
CA LYS A 58 18.18 1.23 13.11
C LYS A 58 19.28 2.16 12.58
N MET A 59 18.93 3.05 11.66
CA MET A 59 19.85 4.03 11.10
C MET A 59 20.28 5.02 12.18
N ASP A 60 19.31 5.56 12.93
CA ASP A 60 19.54 6.47 14.04
C ASP A 60 20.40 5.82 15.14
N ALA A 61 20.14 4.53 15.46
CA ALA A 61 20.94 3.80 16.45
C ALA A 61 22.41 3.60 16.01
N LEU A 62 22.64 3.34 14.72
CA LEU A 62 23.98 3.25 14.15
C LEU A 62 24.67 4.62 14.13
N GLU A 63 23.95 5.67 13.73
CA GLU A 63 24.47 7.04 13.71
C GLU A 63 24.89 7.48 15.10
N ALA A 64 24.01 7.34 16.10
CA ALA A 64 24.31 7.67 17.50
C ALA A 64 25.54 6.92 18.02
N SER A 65 25.68 5.64 17.69
CA SER A 65 26.86 4.85 18.09
C SER A 65 28.14 5.38 17.45
N CYS A 66 28.07 5.92 16.24
CA CYS A 66 29.21 6.49 15.53
C CYS A 66 29.54 7.92 15.98
N THR A 67 28.56 8.72 16.39
CA THR A 67 28.74 10.14 16.74
C THR A 67 28.97 10.38 18.22
N ASP A 68 28.32 9.63 19.11
CA ASP A 68 28.29 9.93 20.54
C ASP A 68 29.40 9.23 21.34
N THR A 69 30.23 8.42 20.66
CA THR A 69 31.26 7.63 21.32
C THR A 69 32.62 8.33 21.25
N VAL A 70 33.14 8.74 22.41
CA VAL A 70 34.57 9.06 22.55
C VAL A 70 35.37 7.80 22.23
N LEU A 71 36.26 7.87 21.24
CA LEU A 71 37.02 6.71 20.78
C LEU A 71 37.77 6.05 21.96
N PRO A 72 37.50 4.77 22.26
CA PRO A 72 38.17 4.09 23.36
C PRO A 72 39.67 3.91 23.05
N ILE A 73 40.49 4.01 24.09
CA ILE A 73 41.96 3.88 23.99
C ILE A 73 42.39 2.43 24.27
N GLU A 74 41.62 1.71 25.08
CA GLU A 74 41.89 0.31 25.42
C GLU A 74 41.52 -0.63 24.27
N ILE A 75 42.45 -1.52 23.91
CA ILE A 75 42.26 -2.49 22.80
C ILE A 75 40.98 -3.31 22.99
N GLY A 76 40.67 -3.71 24.23
CA GLY A 76 39.45 -4.47 24.54
C GLY A 76 38.18 -3.67 24.25
N ALA A 77 38.14 -2.41 24.66
CA ALA A 77 37.03 -1.51 24.41
C ALA A 77 36.89 -1.17 22.91
N VAL A 78 37.99 -1.00 22.18
CA VAL A 78 37.97 -0.82 20.71
C VAL A 78 37.37 -2.05 20.02
N LYS A 79 37.75 -3.26 20.43
CA LYS A 79 37.17 -4.49 19.88
C LYS A 79 35.67 -4.59 20.17
N GLY A 80 35.25 -4.29 21.39
CA GLY A 80 33.83 -4.27 21.76
C GLY A 80 33.04 -3.27 20.92
N PHE A 81 33.56 -2.05 20.76
CA PHE A 81 32.94 -1.01 19.94
C PHE A 81 32.80 -1.43 18.46
N LEU A 82 33.84 -2.05 17.90
CA LEU A 82 33.80 -2.58 16.54
C LEU A 82 32.73 -3.67 16.38
N THR A 83 32.62 -4.59 17.35
CA THR A 83 31.56 -5.61 17.35
C THR A 83 30.17 -4.97 17.36
N THR A 84 29.93 -3.96 18.22
CA THR A 84 28.65 -3.24 18.27
C THR A 84 28.31 -2.59 16.93
N ILE A 85 29.26 -1.90 16.29
CA ILE A 85 29.05 -1.29 14.96
C ILE A 85 28.71 -2.36 13.92
N HIS A 86 29.39 -3.51 13.94
CA HIS A 86 29.11 -4.60 13.01
C HIS A 86 27.70 -5.17 13.19
N GLU A 87 27.23 -5.33 14.41
CA GLU A 87 25.89 -5.81 14.72
C GLU A 87 24.81 -4.80 14.30
N LEU A 88 24.99 -3.52 14.63
CA LEU A 88 24.07 -2.45 14.23
C LEU A 88 24.00 -2.31 12.71
N ARG A 89 25.14 -2.35 12.02
CA ARG A 89 25.18 -2.33 10.56
C ARG A 89 24.46 -3.53 9.95
N ARG A 90 24.61 -4.73 10.52
CA ARG A 90 23.90 -5.93 10.06
C ARG A 90 22.38 -5.75 10.21
N ALA A 91 21.92 -5.35 11.40
CA ALA A 91 20.51 -5.13 11.67
C ALA A 91 19.90 -4.04 10.76
N LEU A 92 20.65 -2.95 10.51
CA LEU A 92 20.27 -1.91 9.57
C LEU A 92 20.05 -2.47 8.16
N LEU A 93 21.01 -3.24 7.63
CA LEU A 93 20.91 -3.82 6.28
C LEU A 93 19.76 -4.82 6.17
N GLU A 94 19.50 -5.61 7.21
CA GLU A 94 18.36 -6.54 7.26
C GLU A 94 17.03 -5.77 7.22
N SER A 95 16.90 -4.70 8.02
CA SER A 95 15.69 -3.86 8.02
C SER A 95 15.48 -3.12 6.68
N LEU A 96 16.56 -2.62 6.06
CA LEU A 96 16.52 -2.01 4.73
C LEU A 96 15.99 -3.01 3.69
N MET A 97 16.52 -4.23 3.69
CA MET A 97 16.07 -5.26 2.76
C MET A 97 14.58 -5.58 2.95
N GLY A 98 14.12 -5.72 4.20
CA GLY A 98 12.71 -5.98 4.48
C GLY A 98 11.79 -4.86 4.01
N ALA A 99 12.21 -3.61 4.18
CA ALA A 99 11.41 -2.47 3.76
C ALA A 99 11.42 -2.25 2.25
N LEU A 100 12.55 -2.51 1.56
CA LEU A 100 12.61 -2.52 0.10
C LEU A 100 11.73 -3.63 -0.50
N GLN A 101 11.71 -4.81 0.13
CA GLN A 101 10.81 -5.89 -0.28
C GLN A 101 9.34 -5.49 -0.14
N ALA A 102 8.94 -4.95 1.02
CA ALA A 102 7.57 -4.47 1.24
C ALA A 102 7.19 -3.34 0.25
N GLY A 103 8.12 -2.41 0.01
CA GLY A 103 7.93 -1.31 -0.95
C GLY A 103 7.74 -1.85 -2.38
N ASN A 104 8.52 -2.85 -2.79
CA ASN A 104 8.35 -3.49 -4.09
C ASN A 104 7.00 -4.21 -4.23
N SER A 105 6.52 -4.89 -3.19
CA SER A 105 5.20 -5.51 -3.19
C SER A 105 4.08 -4.47 -3.35
N LEU A 106 4.16 -3.36 -2.61
CA LEU A 106 3.23 -2.24 -2.73
C LEU A 106 3.26 -1.60 -4.12
N LEU A 107 4.46 -1.34 -4.66
CA LEU A 107 4.63 -0.79 -6.00
C LEU A 107 4.07 -1.72 -7.08
N GLY A 108 4.24 -3.04 -6.93
CA GLY A 108 3.63 -4.04 -7.80
C GLY A 108 2.11 -3.86 -7.85
N LYS A 109 1.48 -3.81 -6.68
CA LYS A 109 0.01 -3.67 -6.58
C LYS A 109 -0.49 -2.32 -7.12
N LEU A 110 0.23 -1.23 -6.86
CA LEU A 110 -0.13 0.09 -7.39
C LEU A 110 0.00 0.15 -8.92
N LYS A 111 1.01 -0.50 -9.50
CA LYS A 111 1.18 -0.59 -10.96
C LYS A 111 0.06 -1.41 -11.61
N GLU A 112 -0.33 -2.53 -11.00
CA GLU A 112 -1.50 -3.31 -11.43
C GLU A 112 -2.76 -2.44 -11.45
N LEU A 113 -3.02 -1.72 -10.36
CA LEU A 113 -4.16 -0.78 -10.28
C LEU A 113 -4.11 0.31 -11.36
N GLY A 114 -2.92 0.85 -11.64
CA GLY A 114 -2.73 1.83 -12.70
C GLY A 114 -2.98 1.28 -14.11
N ALA A 115 -2.66 0.01 -14.32
CA ALA A 115 -2.85 -0.69 -15.59
C ALA A 115 -4.31 -1.11 -15.84
N GLU A 116 -5.03 -1.51 -14.79
CA GLU A 116 -6.47 -1.83 -14.85
C GLU A 116 -7.32 -0.59 -15.23
N GLY A 117 -6.85 0.61 -14.91
CA GLY A 117 -7.56 1.86 -15.23
C GLY A 117 -8.77 2.08 -14.31
N THR A 118 -9.79 2.81 -14.79
CA THR A 118 -11.00 3.09 -13.99
C THR A 118 -12.03 1.98 -14.14
N LEU A 119 -12.60 1.53 -13.00
CA LEU A 119 -13.76 0.63 -12.92
C LEU A 119 -15.10 1.34 -13.24
N ASP A 120 -15.05 2.62 -13.62
CA ASP A 120 -16.17 3.49 -14.00
C ASP A 120 -16.03 3.81 -15.50
N SER A 121 -17.17 3.99 -16.17
CA SER A 121 -17.34 4.54 -17.52
C SER A 121 -16.46 5.75 -17.91
N ARG A 122 -15.85 6.44 -16.95
CA ARG A 122 -14.99 7.60 -17.16
C ARG A 122 -13.51 7.21 -17.04
N PRO A 123 -12.78 7.12 -18.17
CA PRO A 123 -11.36 6.77 -18.16
C PRO A 123 -10.53 7.74 -17.29
N ASP A 124 -9.45 7.21 -16.72
CA ASP A 124 -8.27 7.94 -16.25
C ASP A 124 -8.34 8.68 -14.91
N ARG A 125 -9.49 8.69 -14.21
CA ARG A 125 -9.60 9.40 -12.92
C ARG A 125 -8.62 8.94 -11.84
N ILE A 126 -8.31 7.64 -11.77
CA ILE A 126 -7.43 7.13 -10.72
C ILE A 126 -5.94 7.20 -11.08
N ARG A 127 -5.60 7.41 -12.37
CA ARG A 127 -4.22 7.30 -12.85
C ARG A 127 -3.30 8.32 -12.19
N SER A 128 -3.76 9.57 -12.05
CA SER A 128 -2.98 10.63 -11.40
C SER A 128 -2.73 10.33 -9.91
N SER A 129 -3.73 9.79 -9.22
CA SER A 129 -3.62 9.38 -7.82
C SER A 129 -2.69 8.18 -7.64
N VAL A 130 -2.79 7.18 -8.52
CA VAL A 130 -1.90 6.00 -8.51
C VAL A 130 -0.45 6.42 -8.78
N ASN A 131 -0.21 7.27 -9.79
CA ASN A 131 1.12 7.77 -10.09
C ASN A 131 1.72 8.55 -8.91
N ARG A 132 0.92 9.38 -8.23
CA ARG A 132 1.35 10.06 -7.01
C ARG A 132 1.74 9.06 -5.92
N ALA A 133 0.92 8.05 -5.68
CA ALA A 133 1.21 7.02 -4.67
C ALA A 133 2.50 6.25 -5.01
N ILE A 134 2.70 5.90 -6.29
CA ILE A 134 3.94 5.27 -6.76
C ILE A 134 5.14 6.18 -6.46
N SER A 135 5.07 7.46 -6.82
CA SER A 135 6.15 8.41 -6.55
C SER A 135 6.44 8.57 -5.06
N GLN A 136 5.42 8.51 -4.20
CA GLN A 136 5.61 8.56 -2.74
C GLN A 136 6.38 7.35 -2.21
N VAL A 137 6.07 6.14 -2.70
CA VAL A 137 6.77 4.92 -2.28
C VAL A 137 8.20 4.87 -2.83
N GLN A 138 8.43 5.43 -4.03
CA GLN A 138 9.76 5.52 -4.63
C GLN A 138 10.64 6.61 -4.03
N GLY A 139 10.04 7.64 -3.45
CA GLY A 139 10.73 8.82 -2.91
C GLY A 139 11.18 8.69 -1.46
N TRP A 140 11.14 7.48 -0.90
CA TRP A 140 11.71 7.20 0.42
C TRP A 140 13.21 7.44 0.45
#